data_AF-A0A1E5SUC8-F1
#
_entry.id   AF-A0A1E5SUC8-F1
#
_cell.length_a   1.000
_cell.length_b   1.000
_cell.length_c   1.000
_cell.angle_alpha   90.00
_cell.angle_beta   90.00
_cell.angle_gamma   90.00
#
_symmetry.space_group_name_H-M   'P 1'
#
loop_
_entity.id
_entity.type
_entity.pdbx_description
1 polymer ?
#
loop_
_entity_poly.entity_id
_entity_poly.type
_entity_poly.pdbx_seq_one_letter_code
_entity_poly.pdbx_strand_id
1 'polypeptide(L)' 'MKINSNNSWLSAISDKKNIMLAVKMSLVVGTLLNCINQAECLINQDFEQLNIPKLLFTYSVPFFVSIYSSTIAKFNR' A
#
# COMPACT_ATOMS: atom_id res chain seq x y z
N MET A 1 32.94 -9.46 -7.61
CA MET A 1 32.44 -8.15 -7.13
C MET A 1 31.25 -8.43 -6.21
N LYS A 2 31.41 -8.21 -4.90
CA LYS A 2 30.40 -8.55 -3.89
C LYS A 2 29.30 -7.48 -3.98
N ILE A 3 28.20 -7.78 -4.66
CA ILE A 3 27.04 -6.90 -4.69
C ILE A 3 26.61 -6.72 -3.22
N ASN A 4 26.75 -5.51 -2.71
CA ASN A 4 26.41 -5.20 -1.34
C ASN A 4 24.89 -5.33 -1.20
N SER A 5 24.43 -6.37 -0.50
CA SER A 5 23.03 -6.81 -0.41
C SER A 5 22.08 -5.65 -0.09
N ASN A 6 22.48 -4.74 0.81
CA ASN A 6 21.69 -3.58 1.24
C ASN A 6 21.31 -2.65 0.07
N ASN A 7 22.20 -2.47 -0.91
CA ASN A 7 22.02 -1.57 -2.04
C ASN A 7 20.99 -2.14 -3.03
N SER A 8 20.98 -3.47 -3.17
CA SER A 8 20.09 -4.19 -4.09
C SER A 8 18.63 -4.20 -3.60
N TRP A 9 18.43 -4.29 -2.29
CA TRP A 9 17.10 -4.21 -1.67
C TRP A 9 16.51 -2.80 -1.74
N LEU A 10 17.29 -1.77 -1.41
CA LEU A 10 16.84 -0.38 -1.49
C LEU A 10 16.48 0.04 -2.91
N SER A 11 17.28 -0.37 -3.90
CA SER A 11 16.98 -0.12 -5.32
C SER A 11 15.79 -0.92 -5.83
N ALA A 12 15.51 -2.09 -5.27
CA ALA A 12 14.30 -2.88 -5.59
C ALA A 12 13.02 -2.22 -5.06
N ILE A 13 13.06 -1.65 -3.85
CA ILE A 13 11.94 -0.93 -3.24
C ILE A 13 11.72 0.43 -3.96
N SER A 14 12.81 1.10 -4.34
CA SER A 14 12.79 2.40 -5.03
C SER A 14 12.50 2.28 -6.54
N ASP A 15 12.20 1.09 -7.04
CA ASP A 15 11.82 0.88 -8.43
C ASP A 15 10.50 1.58 -8.72
N LYS A 16 10.53 2.59 -9.62
CA LYS A 16 9.34 3.39 -9.98
C LYS A 16 8.16 2.53 -10.41
N LYS A 17 8.41 1.39 -11.06
CA LYS A 17 7.35 0.46 -11.47
C LYS A 17 6.67 -0.20 -10.27
N ASN A 18 7.45 -0.63 -9.28
CA ASN A 18 6.95 -1.23 -8.05
C ASN A 18 6.16 -0.22 -7.22
N ILE A 19 6.66 1.01 -7.09
CA ILE A 19 5.95 2.08 -6.39
C ILE A 19 4.62 2.39 -7.10
N MET A 20 4.62 2.52 -8.43
CA MET A 20 3.39 2.81 -9.18
C MET A 20 2.37 1.67 -9.05
N LEU A 21 2.82 0.42 -9.06
CA LEU A 21 1.96 -0.74 -8.82
C LEU A 21 1.37 -0.69 -7.41
N ALA A 22 2.21 -0.44 -6.40
CA ALA A 22 1.78 -0.37 -5.01
C ALA A 22 0.79 0.76 -4.74
N VAL A 23 0.97 1.93 -5.36
CA VAL A 23 0.01 3.04 -5.30
C VAL A 23 -1.31 2.67 -5.97
N LYS A 24 -1.29 2.05 -7.16
CA LYS A 24 -2.53 1.60 -7.80
C LYS A 24 -3.26 0.56 -6.96
N MET A 25 -2.54 -0.42 -6.42
CA MET A 25 -3.10 -1.43 -5.54
C MET A 25 -3.67 -0.83 -4.26
N SER A 26 -2.96 0.10 -3.62
CA SER A 26 -3.44 0.76 -2.41
C SER A 26 -4.68 1.60 -2.65
N LEU A 27 -4.80 2.27 -3.80
CA LEU A 27 -6.00 3.00 -4.16
C LEU A 27 -7.18 2.06 -4.40
N VAL A 28 -7.03 1.03 -5.24
CA VAL A 28 -8.13 0.12 -5.57
C VAL A 28 -8.59 -0.67 -4.34
N VAL A 29 -7.65 -1.35 -3.69
CA VAL A 29 -7.94 -2.18 -2.51
C VAL A 29 -8.33 -1.31 -1.34
N GLY A 30 -7.64 -0.19 -1.10
CA GLY A 30 -7.96 0.73 -0.02
C GLY A 30 -9.33 1.39 -0.19
N THR A 31 -9.75 1.77 -1.40
CA THR A 31 -11.11 2.28 -1.61
C THR A 31 -12.17 1.21 -1.34
N LEU A 32 -11.95 -0.02 -1.80
CA LEU A 32 -12.87 -1.14 -1.50
C LEU A 32 -12.97 -1.41 0.00
N LEU A 33 -11.83 -1.47 0.70
CA LEU A 33 -11.84 -1.64 2.15
C LEU A 33 -12.48 -0.44 2.85
N ASN A 34 -12.26 0.79 2.38
CA ASN A 34 -12.86 1.97 3.01
C ASN A 34 -14.38 1.96 2.86
N CYS A 35 -14.89 1.51 1.71
CA CYS A 35 -16.32 1.29 1.49
C CYS A 35 -16.88 0.26 2.47
N ILE A 36 -16.30 -0.94 2.62
CA ILE A 36 -16.88 -1.92 3.57
C ILE A 36 -16.73 -1.49 5.04
N ASN A 37 -15.70 -0.70 5.36
CA ASN A 37 -15.28 -0.46 6.73
C ASN A 37 -15.88 0.82 7.35
N GLN A 38 -16.29 1.77 6.49
CA GLN A 38 -16.79 3.10 6.86
C GLN A 38 -17.83 3.65 5.86
N ALA A 39 -18.50 2.81 5.06
CA ALA A 39 -19.48 3.27 4.05
C ALA A 39 -20.55 4.19 4.64
N GLU A 40 -21.06 3.87 5.83
CA GLU A 40 -22.13 4.64 6.47
C GLU A 40 -21.71 6.09 6.74
N CYS A 41 -20.49 6.34 7.24
CA CYS A 41 -19.99 7.71 7.41
C CYS A 41 -19.81 8.44 6.07
N LEU A 42 -19.41 7.72 5.01
CA LEU A 42 -19.25 8.28 3.67
C LEU A 42 -20.58 8.63 3.00
N ILE A 43 -21.60 7.78 3.16
CA ILE A 43 -22.93 7.95 2.57
C ILE A 43 -23.73 9.01 3.33
N ASN A 44 -23.66 9.01 4.66
CA ASN A 44 -24.36 9.98 5.51
C ASN A 44 -23.64 11.34 5.59
N GLN A 45 -22.49 11.50 4.92
CA GLN A 45 -21.62 12.70 4.97
C GLN A 45 -21.19 13.07 6.40
N ASP A 46 -21.13 12.09 7.30
CA ASP A 46 -20.78 12.27 8.71
C ASP A 46 -19.25 12.20 8.88
N PHE A 47 -18.57 13.23 8.36
CA PHE A 47 -17.10 13.33 8.40
C PHE A 47 -16.55 13.46 9.84
N GLU A 48 -17.36 13.88 10.81
CA GLU A 48 -16.96 13.92 12.23
C GLU A 48 -16.77 12.53 12.85
N GLN A 49 -17.47 11.51 12.34
CA GLN A 49 -17.34 10.13 12.82
C GLN A 49 -16.28 9.32 12.06
N LEU A 50 -15.60 9.93 11.07
CA LEU A 50 -14.53 9.27 10.34
C LEU A 50 -13.39 8.89 11.27
N ASN A 51 -13.12 7.59 11.34
CA ASN A 51 -11.99 7.08 12.07
C ASN A 51 -10.72 7.24 11.21
N ILE A 52 -10.00 8.34 11.42
CA ILE A 52 -8.78 8.69 10.69
C ILE A 52 -7.71 7.60 10.77
N PRO A 53 -7.39 7.00 11.94
CA PRO A 53 -6.45 5.86 12.00
C PRO A 53 -6.88 4.70 11.11
N LYS A 54 -8.17 4.34 11.14
CA LYS A 54 -8.74 3.26 10.35
C LYS A 54 -8.62 3.57 8.85
N LEU A 55 -8.90 4.80 8.42
CA LEU A 55 -8.72 5.25 7.04
C LEU A 55 -7.25 5.16 6.60
N LEU A 56 -6.33 5.61 7.46
CA LEU A 56 -4.89 5.60 7.18
C LEU A 56 -4.35 4.18 6.98
N PHE A 57 -4.73 3.23 7.85
CA PHE A 57 -4.37 1.82 7.68
C PHE A 57 -5.00 1.20 6.43
N THR A 58 -6.23 1.60 6.09
CA THR A 58 -6.96 1.06 4.94
C THR A 58 -6.22 1.29 3.62
N TYR A 59 -5.50 2.41 3.48
CA TYR A 59 -4.66 2.67 2.30
C TYR A 59 -3.19 2.28 2.51
N SER A 60 -2.64 2.45 3.71
CA SER A 60 -1.22 2.21 3.95
C SER A 60 -0.87 0.72 3.95
N VAL A 61 -1.73 -0.13 4.50
CA VAL A 61 -1.50 -1.58 4.56
C VAL A 61 -1.38 -2.20 3.17
N PRO A 62 -2.35 -2.05 2.24
CA PRO A 62 -2.23 -2.61 0.89
C PRO A 62 -1.06 -2.02 0.09
N PHE A 63 -0.66 -0.77 0.35
CA PHE A 63 0.56 -0.20 -0.21
C PHE A 63 1.82 -0.99 0.22
N PHE A 64 2.03 -1.14 1.53
CA PHE A 64 3.22 -1.81 2.07
C PHE A 64 3.28 -3.28 1.70
N VAL A 65 2.14 -3.98 1.76
CA VAL A 65 2.04 -5.39 1.36
C VAL A 65 2.41 -5.56 -0.12
N SER A 66 1.97 -4.66 -1.00
CA SER A 66 2.31 -4.69 -2.42
C SER A 66 3.82 -4.50 -2.66
N ILE A 67 4.45 -3.53 -1.99
CA ILE A 67 5.91 -3.32 -2.08
C ILE A 67 6.69 -4.51 -1.54
N TYR A 68 6.30 -5.04 -0.37
CA TYR A 68 6.96 -6.19 0.25
C TYR A 68 6.90 -7.42 -0.65
N SER A 69 5.71 -7.76 -1.15
CA SER A 69 5.51 -8.89 -2.06
C SER A 69 6.33 -8.73 -3.35
N SER A 70 6.31 -7.54 -3.95
CA SER A 70 7.05 -7.26 -5.19
C SER A 70 8.56 -7.34 -4.99
N THR A 71 9.06 -6.86 -3.86
CA THR A 71 10.50 -6.89 -3.52
C THR A 71 10.98 -8.33 -3.31
N ILE A 72 10.21 -9.13 -2.57
CA ILE A 72 10.51 -10.56 -2.37
C ILE A 72 10.47 -11.32 -3.68
N ALA A 73 9.45 -11.11 -4.52
CA ALA A 73 9.36 -11.77 -5.81
C ALA A 73 10.53 -11.42 -6.75
N LYS A 74 11.09 -10.21 -6.62
CA LYS A 74 12.29 -9.78 -7.37
C LYS A 74 13.58 -10.39 -6.83
N PHE A 75 13.64 -10.71 -5.54
CA PHE A 75 14.81 -11.31 -4.89
C PHE A 75 14.82 -12.85 -4.95
N ASN A 76 13.65 -13.47 -5.00
CA ASN A 76 13.49 -14.93 -5.02
C ASN A 76 13.42 -15.52 -6.44
N ARG A 77 13.74 -14.71 -7.47
CA ARG A 77 13.89 -15.10 -8.87
C ARG A 77 15.36 -15.10 -9.24
#